data_AF-A0AB39X6B0-F1
#
_entry.id   AF-A0AB39X6B0-F1
#
_cell.length_a   1.000
_cell.length_b   1.000
_cell.length_c   1.000
_cell.angle_alpha   90.00
_cell.angle_beta   90.00
_cell.angle_gamma   90.00
#
_symmetry.space_group_name_H-M   'P 1'
#
loop_
_entity.id
_entity.type
_entity.pdbx_description
1 polymer ?
#
loop_
_entity_poly.entity_id
_entity_poly.type
_entity_poly.pdbx_seq_one_letter_code
_entity_poly.pdbx_strand_id
1 'polypeptide(L)'
;MAEPSTPQSPDQLTDEQRTTWVREHFQAANKFLAEQGIITERVLTKESRYIAPIVAVWKFQTQDKKEVWVINGDVPTDLAAGKNAKDARDATRHFSLQWQVKAEVVAHQAQGDRQQLNYANYLVNRAEQLYDVFEDEKLWQQHA
;
A
#
# COMPACT_ATOMS: atom_id res chain seq x y z
N MET A 1 -26.61 -30.70 16.44
CA MET A 1 -26.03 -29.87 17.52
C MET A 1 -25.57 -28.59 16.83
N ALA A 2 -26.23 -27.46 17.08
CA ALA A 2 -25.91 -26.19 16.44
C ALA A 2 -25.02 -25.39 17.39
N GLU A 3 -23.82 -25.04 16.94
CA GLU A 3 -22.92 -24.14 17.66
C GLU A 3 -23.48 -22.70 17.61
N PRO A 4 -23.35 -21.91 18.68
CA PRO A 4 -23.90 -20.56 18.73
C PRO A 4 -23.03 -19.59 17.92
N SER A 5 -23.64 -18.90 16.96
CA SER A 5 -23.05 -17.76 16.26
C SER A 5 -22.85 -16.60 17.24
N THR A 6 -21.60 -16.36 17.65
CA THR A 6 -21.21 -15.15 18.37
C THR A 6 -21.44 -13.92 17.48
N PRO A 7 -22.07 -12.84 17.98
CA PRO A 7 -22.29 -11.63 17.18
C PRO A 7 -20.96 -10.95 16.88
N GLN A 8 -20.56 -10.94 15.61
CA GLN A 8 -19.37 -10.25 15.12
C GLN A 8 -19.67 -8.75 15.04
N SER A 9 -18.85 -7.94 15.73
CA SER A 9 -18.87 -6.48 15.62
C SER A 9 -18.68 -6.05 14.15
N PRO A 10 -19.47 -5.10 13.62
CA PRO A 10 -19.47 -4.75 12.19
C PRO A 10 -18.20 -4.06 11.67
N ASP A 11 -17.23 -3.72 12.53
CA ASP A 11 -16.05 -2.93 12.16
C ASP A 11 -14.73 -3.74 12.05
N GLN A 12 -14.77 -5.07 12.21
CA GLN A 12 -13.56 -5.90 12.12
C GLN A 12 -13.74 -6.99 11.05
N LEU A 13 -12.92 -6.93 9.99
CA LEU A 13 -12.80 -8.01 9.01
C LEU A 13 -12.58 -9.33 9.74
N THR A 14 -13.33 -10.37 9.37
CA THR A 14 -13.07 -11.71 9.87
C THR A 14 -11.69 -12.20 9.40
N ASP A 15 -11.08 -13.17 10.08
CA ASP A 15 -9.80 -13.75 9.65
C ASP A 15 -9.84 -14.26 8.20
N GLU A 16 -10.98 -14.83 7.78
CA GLU A 16 -11.20 -15.27 6.40
C GLU A 16 -11.25 -14.10 5.42
N GLN A 17 -11.94 -13.01 5.76
CA GLN A 17 -12.00 -11.80 4.93
C GLN A 17 -10.63 -11.12 4.84
N ARG A 18 -9.90 -11.04 5.95
CA ARG A 18 -8.52 -10.51 5.96
C ARG A 18 -7.61 -11.34 5.08
N THR A 19 -7.68 -12.67 5.16
CA THR A 19 -6.88 -13.57 4.32
C THR A 19 -7.20 -13.38 2.84
N THR A 20 -8.48 -13.22 2.52
CA THR A 20 -8.95 -12.99 1.14
C THR A 20 -8.44 -11.65 0.62
N TRP A 21 -8.61 -10.58 1.39
CA TRP A 21 -8.13 -9.24 1.06
C TRP A 21 -6.61 -9.23 0.82
N VAL A 22 -5.82 -9.87 1.68
CA VAL A 22 -4.35 -9.97 1.52
C VAL A 22 -4.01 -10.69 0.21
N ARG A 23 -4.70 -11.80 -0.11
CA ARG A 23 -4.46 -12.56 -1.34
C ARG A 23 -4.79 -11.74 -2.58
N GLU A 24 -5.91 -11.04 -2.59
CA GLU A 24 -6.34 -10.20 -3.73
C GLU A 24 -5.34 -9.06 -3.97
N HIS A 25 -4.93 -8.37 -2.91
CA HIS A 25 -3.96 -7.29 -3.00
C HIS A 25 -2.56 -7.81 -3.39
N PHE A 26 -2.18 -9.01 -2.95
CA PHE A 26 -0.95 -9.64 -3.42
C PHE A 26 -0.99 -9.90 -4.94
N GLN A 27 -2.10 -10.43 -5.45
CA GLN A 27 -2.25 -10.68 -6.89
C GLN A 27 -2.23 -9.39 -7.70
N ALA A 28 -2.91 -8.34 -7.21
CA ALA A 28 -2.88 -7.02 -7.82
C ALA A 28 -1.47 -6.41 -7.86
N ALA A 29 -0.70 -6.55 -6.77
CA ALA A 29 0.69 -6.07 -6.71
C ALA A 29 1.59 -6.78 -7.73
N ASN A 30 1.49 -8.11 -7.85
CA ASN A 30 2.26 -8.85 -8.85
C ASN A 30 1.86 -8.48 -10.28
N LYS A 31 0.57 -8.30 -10.54
CA LYS A 31 0.08 -7.86 -11.85
C LYS A 31 0.63 -6.48 -12.20
N PHE A 32 0.58 -5.54 -11.27
CA PHE A 32 1.15 -4.20 -11.46
C PHE A 32 2.65 -4.25 -11.78
N LEU A 33 3.44 -5.04 -11.03
CA LEU A 33 4.87 -5.21 -11.32
C LEU A 33 5.10 -5.80 -12.72
N ALA A 34 4.33 -6.81 -13.12
CA ALA A 34 4.42 -7.39 -14.45
C ALA A 34 4.08 -6.37 -15.56
N GLU A 35 3.06 -5.53 -15.35
CA GLU A 35 2.70 -4.43 -16.27
C GLU A 35 3.79 -3.36 -16.36
N GLN A 36 4.56 -3.15 -15.28
CA GLN A 36 5.75 -2.28 -15.27
C GLN A 36 7.01 -2.97 -15.86
N GLY A 37 6.89 -4.21 -16.35
CA GLY A 37 8.03 -4.99 -16.87
C GLY A 37 8.98 -5.51 -15.80
N ILE A 38 8.58 -5.50 -14.53
CA ILE A 38 9.37 -5.97 -13.39
C ILE A 38 9.02 -7.42 -13.10
N ILE A 39 9.96 -8.32 -13.34
CA ILE A 39 9.78 -9.75 -13.04
C ILE A 39 10.25 -10.02 -11.61
N THR A 40 9.31 -10.43 -10.75
CA THR A 40 9.57 -10.80 -9.36
C THR A 40 10.10 -12.23 -9.26
N GLU A 41 11.17 -12.43 -8.49
CA GLU A 41 11.66 -13.74 -8.08
C GLU A 41 10.85 -14.26 -6.89
N ARG A 42 10.69 -13.43 -5.86
CA ARG A 42 9.96 -13.77 -4.63
C ARG A 42 9.48 -12.54 -3.87
N VAL A 43 8.48 -12.75 -3.03
CA VAL A 43 8.05 -11.79 -2.01
C VAL A 43 8.79 -12.07 -0.70
N LEU A 44 9.27 -11.01 -0.05
CA LEU A 44 9.91 -11.03 1.26
C LEU A 44 8.83 -10.82 2.32
N THR A 45 8.07 -11.87 2.61
CA THR A 45 6.89 -11.82 3.50
C THR A 45 7.21 -11.34 4.92
N LYS A 46 8.42 -11.62 5.41
CA LYS A 46 8.89 -11.17 6.73
C LYS A 46 9.06 -9.65 6.82
N GLU A 47 9.30 -8.99 5.70
CA GLU A 47 9.48 -7.54 5.62
C GLU A 47 8.21 -6.82 5.16
N SER A 48 7.26 -7.57 4.58
CA SER A 48 5.96 -7.05 4.16
C SER A 48 5.03 -6.88 5.36
N ARG A 49 4.13 -5.90 5.32
CA ARG A 49 3.14 -5.63 6.37
C ARG A 49 1.80 -5.22 5.77
N TYR A 50 0.72 -5.59 6.47
CA TYR A 50 -0.65 -5.33 6.02
C TYR A 50 -1.49 -4.77 7.17
N ILE A 51 -2.02 -3.58 6.94
CA ILE A 51 -2.96 -2.88 7.82
C ILE A 51 -4.31 -2.93 7.12
N ALA A 52 -4.91 -4.12 7.05
CA ALA A 52 -6.20 -4.31 6.38
C ALA A 52 -7.33 -3.64 7.18
N PRO A 53 -8.31 -3.00 6.53
CA PRO A 53 -8.51 -2.89 5.06
C PRO A 53 -7.77 -1.72 4.38
N ILE A 54 -6.93 -0.98 5.11
CA ILE A 54 -6.37 0.30 4.68
C ILE A 54 -5.29 0.12 3.62
N VAL A 55 -4.20 -0.57 3.97
CA VAL A 55 -3.00 -0.62 3.12
C VAL A 55 -2.21 -1.91 3.29
N ALA A 56 -1.62 -2.36 2.18
CA ALA A 56 -0.67 -3.45 2.12
C ALA A 56 0.64 -2.94 1.52
N VAL A 57 1.75 -3.22 2.22
CA VAL A 57 3.10 -2.86 1.82
C VAL A 57 3.91 -4.12 1.65
N TRP A 58 4.34 -4.35 0.41
CA TRP A 58 5.02 -5.56 -0.01
C TRP A 58 6.48 -5.25 -0.33
N LYS A 59 7.37 -6.13 0.08
CA LYS A 59 8.75 -6.13 -0.37
C LYS A 59 8.97 -7.29 -1.33
N PHE A 60 9.42 -7.00 -2.55
CA PHE A 60 9.74 -7.99 -3.56
C PHE A 60 11.23 -7.98 -3.88
N GLN A 61 11.77 -9.16 -4.15
CA GLN A 61 13.04 -9.32 -4.83
C GLN A 61 12.76 -9.63 -6.30
N THR A 62 13.35 -8.85 -7.20
CA THR A 62 13.27 -9.07 -8.65
C THR A 62 14.28 -10.11 -9.10
N GLN A 63 14.11 -10.66 -10.31
CA GLN A 63 15.08 -11.61 -10.90
C GLN A 63 16.49 -11.02 -11.04
N ASP A 64 16.61 -9.70 -11.18
CA ASP A 64 17.88 -8.98 -11.20
C ASP A 64 18.50 -8.79 -9.80
N LYS A 65 17.96 -9.46 -8.78
CA LYS A 65 18.36 -9.34 -7.36
C LYS A 65 18.20 -7.93 -6.79
N LYS A 66 17.36 -7.09 -7.41
CA LYS A 66 16.98 -5.78 -6.86
C LYS A 66 15.79 -5.95 -5.93
N GLU A 67 15.73 -5.13 -4.91
CA GLU A 67 14.58 -5.07 -4.02
C GLU A 67 13.68 -3.90 -4.42
N VAL A 68 12.37 -4.10 -4.35
CA VAL A 68 11.36 -3.06 -4.59
C VAL A 68 10.28 -3.14 -3.52
N TRP A 69 9.80 -1.98 -3.12
CA TRP A 69 8.60 -1.82 -2.30
C TRP A 69 7.41 -1.58 -3.22
N VAL A 70 6.29 -2.23 -2.94
CA VAL A 70 5.01 -1.99 -3.62
C VAL A 70 3.96 -1.71 -2.56
N ILE A 71 3.15 -0.69 -2.79
CA ILE A 71 2.02 -0.33 -1.95
C ILE A 71 0.72 -0.49 -2.73
N ASN A 72 -0.32 -1.01 -2.08
CA ASN A 72 -1.69 -1.01 -2.60
C ASN A 72 -2.70 -1.16 -1.44
N GLY A 73 -4.00 -1.11 -1.75
CA GLY A 73 -5.07 -1.09 -0.75
C GLY A 73 -6.14 -0.07 -1.14
N ASP A 74 -6.64 0.67 -0.16
CA ASP A 74 -7.43 1.89 -0.39
C ASP A 74 -6.55 3.09 -0.78
N VAL A 75 -5.44 2.82 -1.47
CA VAL A 75 -4.47 3.82 -1.91
C VAL A 75 -4.02 3.49 -3.34
N PRO A 76 -3.43 4.44 -4.08
CA PRO A 76 -2.89 4.17 -5.40
C PRO A 76 -1.89 3.01 -5.33
N THR A 77 -1.93 2.12 -6.32
CA THR A 77 -0.86 1.14 -6.47
C THR A 77 0.38 1.85 -7.01
N ASP A 78 1.48 1.77 -6.27
CA ASP A 78 2.74 2.43 -6.63
C ASP A 78 3.95 1.58 -6.19
N LEU A 79 5.13 1.92 -6.72
CA LEU A 79 6.39 1.25 -6.39
C LEU A 79 7.49 2.24 -5.99
N ALA A 80 8.41 1.76 -5.18
CA ALA A 80 9.64 2.44 -4.82
C ALA A 80 10.81 1.46 -4.83
N ALA A 81 12.03 1.97 -5.03
CA ALA A 81 13.21 1.13 -4.93
C ALA A 81 13.42 0.68 -3.47
N GLY A 82 13.89 -0.56 -3.27
CA GLY A 82 14.08 -1.14 -1.94
C GLY A 82 14.98 -0.31 -1.02
N LYS A 83 15.95 0.41 -1.60
CA LYS A 83 16.86 1.32 -0.88
C LYS A 83 16.20 2.58 -0.31
N ASN A 84 14.97 2.91 -0.74
CA ASN A 84 14.28 4.13 -0.33
C ASN A 84 13.64 4.02 1.05
N ALA A 85 13.54 2.81 1.59
CA ALA A 85 12.96 2.56 2.90
C ALA A 85 13.57 1.33 3.55
N LYS A 86 13.84 1.42 4.86
CA LYS A 86 14.45 0.33 5.63
C LYS A 86 13.49 -0.80 6.01
N ASP A 87 12.21 -0.48 6.17
CA ASP A 87 11.14 -1.40 6.59
C ASP A 87 9.78 -0.94 6.00
N ALA A 88 8.73 -1.73 6.20
CA ALA A 88 7.40 -1.42 5.65
C ALA A 88 6.80 -0.11 6.19
N ARG A 89 7.12 0.26 7.43
CA ARG A 89 6.64 1.51 8.04
C ARG A 89 7.33 2.71 7.39
N ASP A 90 8.65 2.63 7.22
CA ASP A 90 9.42 3.64 6.51
C ASP A 90 9.01 3.73 5.02
N ALA A 91 8.66 2.61 4.39
CA ALA A 91 8.13 2.59 3.02
C ALA A 91 6.80 3.31 2.93
N THR A 92 5.91 3.14 3.92
CA THR A 92 4.63 3.86 4.03
C THR A 92 4.86 5.36 4.05
N ARG A 93 5.79 5.84 4.90
CA ARG A 93 6.19 7.26 4.93
C ARG A 93 6.75 7.72 3.59
N HIS A 94 7.62 6.91 2.96
CA HIS A 94 8.23 7.25 1.68
C HIS A 94 7.17 7.46 0.60
N PHE A 95 6.18 6.57 0.48
CA PHE A 95 5.08 6.70 -0.48
C PHE A 95 4.23 7.95 -0.24
N SER A 96 3.91 8.25 1.03
CA SER A 96 3.19 9.48 1.39
C SER A 96 3.94 10.72 0.87
N LEU A 97 5.24 10.82 1.16
CA LEU A 97 6.05 11.95 0.70
C LEU A 97 6.21 11.98 -0.83
N GLN A 98 6.37 10.83 -1.47
CA GLN A 98 6.44 10.71 -2.93
C GLN A 98 5.15 11.24 -3.59
N TRP A 99 3.99 10.92 -3.03
CA TRP A 99 2.71 11.37 -3.56
C TRP A 99 2.45 12.86 -3.34
N GLN A 100 2.90 13.45 -2.24
CA GLN A 100 2.89 14.91 -2.04
C GLN A 100 3.67 15.61 -3.17
N VAL A 101 4.92 15.18 -3.43
CA VAL A 101 5.75 15.75 -4.50
C VAL A 101 5.12 15.53 -5.88
N LYS A 102 4.61 14.31 -6.13
CA LYS A 102 3.94 13.99 -7.40
C LYS A 102 2.69 14.85 -7.62
N ALA A 103 1.91 15.08 -6.57
CA ALA A 103 0.73 15.93 -6.63
C ALA A 103 1.09 17.37 -6.98
N GLU A 104 2.13 17.93 -6.36
CA GLU A 104 2.63 19.28 -6.65
C GLU A 104 3.06 19.40 -8.12
N VAL A 105 3.83 18.43 -8.63
CA VAL A 105 4.26 18.40 -10.04
C VAL A 105 3.05 18.34 -10.98
N VAL A 106 2.08 17.45 -10.73
CA VAL A 106 0.87 17.32 -11.55
C VAL A 106 0.04 18.60 -11.52
N ALA A 107 -0.14 19.22 -10.34
CA ALA A 107 -0.89 20.46 -10.20
C ALA A 107 -0.22 21.62 -10.97
N HIS A 108 1.11 21.71 -10.91
CA HIS A 108 1.87 22.71 -11.66
C HIS A 108 1.79 22.50 -13.17
N GLN A 109 1.76 21.25 -13.63
CA GLN A 109 1.68 20.88 -15.05
C GLN A 109 0.27 20.92 -15.62
N ALA A 110 -0.76 20.94 -14.78
CA ALA A 110 -2.15 20.88 -15.21
C ALA A 110 -2.54 22.00 -16.18
N GLN A 111 -1.95 23.20 -16.07
CA GLN A 111 -2.23 24.34 -16.96
C GLN A 111 -3.75 24.62 -17.15
N GLY A 112 -4.58 24.30 -16.14
CA GLY A 112 -6.05 24.43 -16.20
C GLY A 112 -6.82 23.15 -16.52
N ASP A 113 -6.13 22.02 -16.77
CA ASP A 113 -6.73 20.69 -16.93
C ASP A 113 -7.34 20.20 -15.61
N ARG A 114 -8.67 20.12 -15.58
CA ARG A 114 -9.43 19.67 -14.40
C ARG A 114 -9.14 18.22 -14.03
N GLN A 115 -8.85 17.33 -14.99
CA GLN A 115 -8.57 15.93 -14.68
C GLN A 115 -7.23 15.81 -13.93
N GLN A 116 -6.22 16.57 -14.36
CA GLN A 116 -4.92 16.60 -13.69
C GLN A 116 -5.02 17.22 -12.30
N LEU A 117 -5.76 18.33 -12.14
CA LEU A 117 -6.00 18.93 -10.82
C LEU A 117 -6.75 17.97 -9.87
N ASN A 118 -7.75 17.25 -10.36
CA ASN A 118 -8.45 16.24 -9.57
C ASN A 118 -7.52 15.09 -9.17
N TYR A 119 -6.64 14.65 -10.06
CA TYR A 119 -5.66 13.61 -9.75
C TYR A 119 -4.62 14.08 -8.73
N ALA A 120 -4.15 15.33 -8.83
CA ALA A 120 -3.27 15.93 -7.82
C ALA A 120 -3.93 15.97 -6.44
N ASN A 121 -5.19 16.45 -6.35
CA ASN A 121 -5.94 16.47 -5.09
C ASN A 121 -6.15 15.06 -4.52
N TYR A 122 -6.44 14.08 -5.38
CA TYR A 122 -6.53 12.69 -4.96
C TYR A 122 -5.20 12.17 -4.37
N LEU A 123 -4.07 12.49 -5.00
CA LEU A 123 -2.74 12.11 -4.47
C LEU A 123 -2.44 12.78 -3.12
N VAL A 124 -2.74 14.07 -2.94
CA VAL A 124 -2.59 14.76 -1.64
C VAL A 124 -3.40 14.07 -0.57
N ASN A 125 -4.68 13.81 -0.83
CA ASN A 125 -5.58 13.19 0.16
C ASN A 125 -5.10 11.79 0.57
N ARG A 126 -4.64 10.98 -0.39
CA ARG A 126 -4.09 9.65 -0.10
C ARG A 126 -2.74 9.72 0.59
N ALA A 127 -1.92 10.73 0.30
CA ALA A 127 -0.66 10.95 1.00
C ALA A 127 -0.85 11.31 2.47
N GLU A 128 -1.81 12.18 2.78
CA GLU A 128 -2.15 12.57 4.15
C GLU A 128 -2.67 11.36 4.94
N GLN A 129 -3.66 10.64 4.40
CA GLN A 129 -4.18 9.42 5.04
C GLN A 129 -3.10 8.37 5.28
N LEU A 130 -2.18 8.20 4.32
CA LEU A 130 -1.09 7.24 4.47
C LEU A 130 -0.06 7.70 5.52
N TYR A 131 0.11 9.02 5.69
CA TYR A 131 0.97 9.57 6.75
C TYR A 131 0.36 9.32 8.13
N ASP A 132 -0.95 9.51 8.29
CA ASP A 132 -1.66 9.19 9.54
C ASP A 132 -1.46 7.72 9.93
N VAL A 133 -1.52 6.81 8.95
CA VAL A 133 -1.24 5.38 9.16
C VAL A 133 0.20 5.16 9.61
N PHE A 134 1.17 5.88 9.04
CA PHE A 134 2.57 5.82 9.47
C PHE A 134 2.77 6.31 10.92
N GLU A 135 2.07 7.38 11.31
CA GLU A 135 2.17 7.98 12.64
C GLU A 135 1.49 7.14 13.73
N ASP A 136 0.37 6.46 13.41
CA ASP A 136 -0.35 5.63 14.38
C ASP A 136 0.43 4.37 14.76
N GLU A 137 1.20 4.48 15.84
CA GLU A 137 2.01 3.40 16.37
C GLU A 137 1.19 2.16 16.75
N LYS A 138 -0.09 2.33 17.13
CA LYS A 138 -0.94 1.19 17.53
C LYS A 138 -1.19 0.27 16.36
N LEU A 139 -1.40 0.82 15.15
CA LEU A 139 -1.59 0.03 13.93
C LEU A 139 -0.36 -0.84 13.63
N TRP A 140 0.84 -0.33 13.91
CA TRP A 140 2.09 -1.05 13.67
C TRP A 140 2.43 -2.06 14.76
N GLN A 141 2.03 -1.82 16.00
CA GLN A 141 2.22 -2.76 17.12
C GLN A 141 1.24 -3.94 17.05
N GLN A 142 0.02 -3.73 16.56
CA GLN A 142 -1.01 -4.78 16.39
C GLN A 142 -0.71 -5.75 15.24
N HIS A 143 0.23 -5.42 14.37
CA HIS A 143 0.61 -6.20 13.17
C HIS A 143 2.10 -6.59 13.16
N ALA A 144 2.75 -6.59 14.33
CA ALA A 144 4.15 -6.95 14.52
C ALA A 144 4.38 -8.47 14.51
#